data_AF-A0A151JYW0-F1
#
_entry.id   AF-A0A151JYW0-F1
#
_cell.length_a   1.000
_cell.length_b   1.000
_cell.length_c   1.000
_cell.angle_alpha   90.00
_cell.angle_beta   90.00
_cell.angle_gamma   90.00
#
_symmetry.space_group_name_H-M   'P 1'
#
loop_
_entity.id
_entity.type
_entity.pdbx_description
1 polymer ?
#
loop_
_entity_poly.entity_id
_entity_poly.type
_entity_poly.pdbx_seq_one_letter_code
_entity_poly.pdbx_strand_id
1 'polypeptide(L)'
;MEQRVCINFCVKNGIKCSKTLEMLTVAYGESTLSKKNVYKWYKLFQEGRENVNDEPRSGRPSTSKTDENVQEVKEIVLKNRRITIREIADDLNISFGSCQSILTDVLGMTRVSAKFVPKLRSKTSLLVSSFLAKNNTIIMPQPPYSPDLAPCDFFLFPKLKRPMKGRRFATIEEIKAASLEELKAIPKSAFQKCFDDWKKRWHKCIVSEMDYFEGDNIILNE
;
A
#
# COMPACT_ATOMS: atom_id res chain seq x y z
N MET A 1 18.45 -6.88 29.59
CA MET A 1 17.21 -7.68 29.45
C MET A 1 17.37 -9.04 30.12
N GLU A 2 18.46 -9.76 29.82
CA GLU A 2 18.81 -11.08 30.39
C GLU A 2 18.75 -11.16 31.92
N GLN A 3 19.35 -10.22 32.65
CA GLN A 3 19.29 -10.21 34.12
C GLN A 3 17.86 -10.13 34.68
N ARG A 4 16.92 -9.49 33.96
CA ARG A 4 15.51 -9.44 34.38
C ARG A 4 14.79 -10.78 34.15
N VAL A 5 15.20 -11.55 33.14
CA VAL A 5 14.73 -12.93 32.95
C VAL A 5 15.19 -13.80 34.11
N CYS A 6 16.45 -13.66 34.55
CA CYS A 6 16.98 -14.37 35.71
C CYS A 6 16.22 -14.00 37.00
N ILE A 7 15.84 -12.73 37.19
CA ILE A 7 15.01 -12.32 38.33
C ILE A 7 13.63 -13.01 38.28
N ASN A 8 12.97 -13.02 37.12
CA ASN A 8 11.68 -13.71 36.94
C ASN A 8 11.80 -15.22 37.25
N PHE A 9 12.87 -15.86 36.76
CA PHE A 9 13.18 -17.25 37.08
C PHE A 9 13.31 -17.47 38.60
N CYS A 10 14.05 -16.62 39.31
CA CYS A 10 14.20 -16.73 40.76
C CYS A 10 12.87 -16.55 41.51
N VAL A 11 12.02 -15.62 41.08
CA VAL A 11 10.68 -15.42 41.66
C VAL A 11 9.81 -16.66 41.47
N LYS A 12 9.78 -17.24 40.26
CA LYS A 12 9.02 -18.47 39.98
C LYS A 12 9.50 -19.68 40.78
N ASN A 13 10.79 -19.72 41.15
CA ASN A 13 11.37 -20.75 42.01
C ASN A 13 11.26 -20.45 43.52
N GLY A 14 10.57 -19.37 43.93
CA GLY A 14 10.39 -19.02 45.34
C GLY A 14 11.68 -18.57 46.04
N ILE A 15 12.72 -18.22 45.30
CA ILE A 15 14.00 -17.77 45.85
C ILE A 15 13.84 -16.33 46.36
N LYS A 16 14.19 -16.07 47.62
CA LYS A 16 14.10 -14.74 48.22
C LYS A 16 14.94 -13.69 47.47
N CYS A 17 14.45 -12.46 47.40
CA CYS A 17 15.09 -11.35 46.67
C CYS A 17 16.55 -11.07 47.07
N SER A 18 16.91 -11.24 48.35
CA SER A 18 18.30 -11.11 48.81
C SER A 18 19.21 -12.14 48.14
N LYS A 19 18.74 -13.40 48.06
CA LYS A 19 19.48 -14.48 47.42
C LYS A 19 19.55 -14.31 45.92
N THR A 20 18.49 -13.79 45.30
CA THR A 20 18.48 -13.42 43.88
C THR A 20 19.55 -12.37 43.56
N LEU A 21 19.71 -11.35 44.41
CA LEU A 21 20.76 -10.34 44.24
C LEU A 21 22.16 -10.96 44.34
N GLU A 22 22.40 -11.83 45.33
CA GLU A 22 23.68 -12.55 45.46
C GLU A 22 23.98 -13.38 44.20
N MET A 23 23.00 -14.15 43.73
CA MET A 23 23.16 -14.98 42.51
C MET A 23 23.47 -14.13 41.28
N LEU A 24 22.81 -12.98 41.14
CA LEU A 24 23.09 -12.04 40.06
C LEU A 24 24.49 -11.44 40.17
N THR A 25 24.92 -11.03 41.38
CA THR A 25 26.27 -10.49 41.60
C THR A 25 27.35 -11.52 41.30
N VAL A 26 27.13 -12.80 41.63
CA VAL A 26 28.05 -13.88 41.30
C VAL A 26 28.12 -14.11 39.78
N ALA A 27 26.99 -14.09 39.09
CA ALA A 27 26.94 -14.38 37.65
C ALA A 27 27.39 -13.20 36.77
N TYR A 28 27.10 -11.95 37.16
CA TYR A 28 27.29 -10.76 36.33
C TYR A 28 28.32 -9.76 36.88
N GLY A 29 28.85 -9.96 38.09
CA GLY A 29 29.92 -9.14 38.68
C GLY A 29 29.58 -7.66 38.72
N GLU A 30 30.49 -6.83 38.20
CA GLU A 30 30.33 -5.37 38.13
C GLU A 30 29.21 -4.91 37.17
N SER A 31 28.79 -5.75 36.23
CA SER A 31 27.71 -5.46 35.28
C SER A 31 26.31 -5.74 35.85
N THR A 32 26.21 -6.05 37.14
CA THR A 32 24.94 -6.39 37.81
C THR A 32 24.03 -5.16 37.96
N LEU A 33 22.72 -5.36 37.76
CA LEU A 33 21.71 -4.35 38.05
C LEU A 33 21.82 -3.86 39.50
N SER A 34 21.64 -2.55 39.70
CA SER A 34 21.66 -1.96 41.05
C SER A 34 20.65 -2.64 41.97
N LYS A 35 20.98 -2.75 43.27
CA LYS A 35 20.08 -3.31 44.31
C LYS A 35 18.66 -2.76 44.22
N LYS A 36 18.51 -1.45 43.99
CA LYS A 36 17.20 -0.79 43.82
C LYS A 36 16.41 -1.34 42.62
N ASN A 37 17.08 -1.55 41.49
CA ASN A 37 16.44 -2.10 40.29
C ASN A 37 16.09 -3.59 40.46
N VAL A 38 16.96 -4.39 41.09
CA VAL A 38 16.67 -5.81 41.36
C VAL A 38 15.42 -5.96 42.22
N TYR A 39 15.35 -5.21 43.33
CA TYR A 39 14.18 -5.24 44.23
C TYR A 39 12.91 -4.71 43.54
N LYS A 40 13.01 -3.66 42.72
CA LYS A 40 11.89 -3.15 41.93
C LYS A 40 11.34 -4.22 40.99
N TRP A 41 12.21 -4.88 40.21
CA TRP A 41 11.80 -5.92 39.28
C TRP A 41 11.28 -7.17 39.99
N TYR A 42 11.92 -7.59 41.08
CA TYR A 42 11.46 -8.72 41.90
C TYR A 42 10.02 -8.47 42.40
N LYS A 43 9.74 -7.27 42.92
CA LYS A 43 8.40 -6.88 43.36
C LYS A 43 7.38 -6.92 42.23
N LEU A 44 7.72 -6.36 41.07
CA LEU A 44 6.83 -6.36 39.88
C LEU A 44 6.50 -7.78 39.40
N PHE A 45 7.49 -8.69 39.40
CA PHE A 45 7.27 -10.10 39.06
C PHE A 45 6.43 -10.83 40.13
N GLN A 46 6.61 -10.50 41.41
CA GLN A 46 5.81 -11.04 42.51
C GLN A 46 4.35 -10.56 42.44
N GLU A 47 4.11 -9.34 41.96
CA GLU A 47 2.79 -8.76 41.70
C GLU A 47 2.12 -9.31 40.42
N GLY A 48 2.75 -10.26 39.72
CA GLY A 48 2.16 -10.99 38.59
C GLY A 48 2.50 -10.45 37.19
N ARG A 49 3.43 -9.50 37.06
CA ARG A 49 3.88 -9.03 35.74
C ARG A 49 4.73 -10.11 35.06
N GLU A 50 4.40 -10.53 33.83
CA GLU A 50 5.21 -11.54 33.12
C GLU A 50 6.19 -10.94 32.10
N ASN A 51 5.94 -9.69 31.67
CA ASN A 51 6.74 -9.03 30.64
C ASN A 51 8.07 -8.49 31.20
N VAL A 52 9.17 -8.83 30.53
CA VAL A 52 10.55 -8.47 30.89
C VAL A 52 10.96 -7.10 30.30
N ASN A 53 10.23 -6.66 29.26
CA ASN A 53 10.50 -5.40 28.57
C ASN A 53 10.07 -4.19 29.40
N ASP A 54 10.63 -3.03 29.08
CA ASP A 54 10.13 -1.76 29.63
C ASP A 54 8.68 -1.55 29.16
N GLU A 55 7.80 -1.09 30.05
CA GLU A 55 6.48 -0.61 29.63
C GLU A 55 6.63 0.57 28.67
N PRO A 56 5.62 0.84 27.82
CA PRO A 56 5.58 2.04 27.01
C PRO A 56 5.85 3.26 27.88
N ARG A 57 6.94 3.97 27.58
CA ARG A 57 7.24 5.22 28.28
C ARG A 57 6.25 6.26 27.78
N SER A 58 5.59 6.96 28.69
CA SER A 58 4.89 8.19 28.36
C SER A 58 5.93 9.19 27.83
N GLY A 59 5.99 9.34 26.51
CA GLY A 59 6.81 10.37 25.87
C GLY A 59 6.26 11.76 26.14
N ARG A 60 6.99 12.79 25.71
CA ARG A 60 6.45 14.15 25.66
C ARG A 60 5.23 14.14 24.72
N PRO A 61 4.04 14.61 25.17
CA PRO A 61 2.90 14.78 24.28
C PRO A 61 3.32 15.65 23.10
N SER A 62 3.12 15.16 21.88
CA SER A 62 3.34 15.98 20.69
C SER A 62 2.23 17.02 20.64
N THR A 63 2.57 18.29 20.80
CA THR A 63 1.61 19.39 20.72
C THR A 63 1.02 19.56 19.31
N SER A 64 1.66 18.97 18.29
CA SER A 64 1.23 19.08 16.90
C SER A 64 0.37 17.90 16.42
N LYS A 65 0.42 16.74 17.07
CA LYS A 65 -0.38 15.54 16.74
C LYS A 65 -1.57 15.35 17.69
N THR A 66 -2.26 16.41 18.03
CA THR A 66 -3.54 16.30 18.76
C THR A 66 -4.59 15.69 17.86
N ASP A 67 -5.58 14.99 18.44
CA ASP A 67 -6.66 14.37 17.66
C ASP A 67 -7.46 15.41 16.86
N GLU A 68 -7.56 16.63 17.39
CA GLU A 68 -8.14 17.81 16.73
C GLU A 68 -7.41 18.15 15.43
N ASN A 69 -6.08 18.35 15.49
CA ASN A 69 -5.28 18.65 14.31
C ASN A 69 -5.31 17.51 13.29
N VAL A 70 -5.33 16.26 13.74
CA VAL A 70 -5.43 15.09 12.86
C VAL A 70 -6.76 15.10 12.10
N GLN A 71 -7.85 15.41 12.80
CA GLN A 71 -9.18 15.49 12.20
C GLN A 71 -9.28 16.65 11.20
N GLU A 72 -8.76 17.83 11.53
CA GLU A 72 -8.76 18.98 10.62
C GLU A 72 -7.93 18.72 9.36
N VAL A 73 -6.72 18.15 9.49
CA VAL A 73 -5.90 17.72 8.34
C VAL A 73 -6.68 16.76 7.44
N LYS A 74 -7.40 15.80 8.04
CA LYS A 74 -8.20 14.82 7.31
C LYS A 74 -9.34 15.48 6.53
N GLU A 75 -10.05 16.44 7.14
CA GLU A 75 -11.14 17.15 6.50
C GLU A 75 -10.68 18.02 5.32
N ILE A 76 -9.56 18.74 5.47
CA ILE A 76 -8.98 19.54 4.39
C ILE A 76 -8.61 18.67 3.18
N VAL A 77 -7.96 17.52 3.42
CA VAL A 77 -7.58 16.59 2.35
C VAL A 77 -8.79 15.94 1.68
N LEU A 78 -9.83 15.62 2.45
CA LEU A 78 -11.07 15.06 1.88
C LEU A 78 -11.79 16.08 0.99
N LYS A 79 -11.77 17.37 1.36
CA LYS A 79 -12.33 18.46 0.57
C LYS A 79 -11.53 18.73 -0.70
N ASN A 80 -10.21 18.75 -0.62
CA ASN A 80 -9.32 18.92 -1.77
C ASN A 80 -8.14 17.94 -1.74
N ARG A 81 -8.28 16.84 -2.46
CA ARG A 81 -7.24 15.78 -2.54
C ARG A 81 -5.95 16.21 -3.26
N ARG A 82 -5.92 17.40 -3.88
CA ARG A 82 -4.74 17.94 -4.58
C ARG A 82 -4.01 19.02 -3.79
N ILE A 83 -4.45 19.32 -2.58
CA ILE A 83 -3.82 20.33 -1.73
C ILE A 83 -2.37 19.93 -1.37
N THR A 84 -1.50 20.91 -1.22
CA THR A 84 -0.10 20.69 -0.84
C THR A 84 0.07 20.66 0.67
N ILE A 85 1.10 19.95 1.15
CA ILE A 85 1.43 19.89 2.58
C ILE A 85 1.77 21.30 3.12
N ARG A 86 2.31 22.19 2.29
CA ARG A 86 2.61 23.57 2.68
C ARG A 86 1.33 24.36 2.95
N GLU A 87 0.35 24.29 2.06
CA GLU A 87 -0.94 24.95 2.25
C GLU A 87 -1.64 24.44 3.52
N ILE A 88 -1.65 23.12 3.77
CA ILE A 88 -2.21 22.55 5.01
C ILE A 88 -1.45 23.07 6.25
N ALA A 89 -0.12 23.13 6.18
CA ALA A 89 0.72 23.58 7.28
C ALA A 89 0.48 25.06 7.61
N ASP A 90 0.30 25.89 6.59
CA ASP A 90 0.01 27.32 6.73
C ASP A 90 -1.41 27.54 7.25
N ASP A 91 -2.40 26.78 6.77
CA ASP A 91 -3.81 26.87 7.19
C ASP A 91 -4.00 26.50 8.67
N LEU A 92 -3.32 25.43 9.12
CA LEU A 92 -3.43 24.92 10.49
C LEU A 92 -2.37 25.51 11.43
N ASN A 93 -1.44 26.31 10.91
CA ASN A 93 -0.28 26.83 11.63
C ASN A 93 0.54 25.74 12.34
N ILE A 94 0.73 24.60 11.66
CA ILE A 94 1.48 23.45 12.13
C ILE A 94 2.78 23.33 11.31
N SER A 95 3.86 22.86 11.92
CA SER A 95 5.09 22.59 11.16
C SER A 95 4.85 21.59 10.01
N PHE A 96 5.45 21.85 8.84
CA PHE A 96 5.41 20.98 7.66
C PHE A 96 5.67 19.50 8.00
N GLY A 97 6.69 19.22 8.82
CA GLY A 97 7.05 17.85 9.21
C GLY A 97 5.98 17.17 10.05
N SER A 98 5.26 17.91 10.89
CA SER A 98 4.14 17.36 11.65
C SER A 98 2.96 17.05 10.74
N CYS A 99 2.60 17.93 9.81
CA CYS A 99 1.56 17.64 8.80
C CYS A 99 1.92 16.41 7.95
N GLN A 100 3.19 16.30 7.51
CA GLN A 100 3.66 15.13 6.78
C GLN A 100 3.50 13.85 7.61
N SER A 101 3.96 13.83 8.86
CA SER A 101 3.80 12.68 9.76
C SER A 101 2.34 12.35 10.06
N ILE A 102 1.45 13.33 10.17
CA ILE A 102 0.01 13.08 10.36
C ILE A 102 -0.54 12.37 9.11
N LEU A 103 -0.19 12.84 7.92
CA LEU A 103 -0.66 12.22 6.67
C LEU A 103 -0.11 10.80 6.49
N THR A 104 1.18 10.56 6.71
CA THR A 104 1.81 9.27 6.45
C THR A 104 1.66 8.28 7.61
N ASP A 105 1.96 8.70 8.84
CA ASP A 105 2.11 7.78 9.97
C ASP A 105 0.77 7.53 10.68
N VAL A 106 -0.08 8.57 10.77
CA VAL A 106 -1.36 8.49 11.49
C VAL A 106 -2.50 8.12 10.54
N LEU A 107 -2.63 8.84 9.42
CA LEU A 107 -3.70 8.63 8.46
C LEU A 107 -3.37 7.55 7.40
N GLY A 108 -2.11 7.12 7.28
CA GLY A 108 -1.69 6.10 6.32
C GLY A 108 -1.84 6.52 4.85
N MET A 109 -1.95 7.82 4.57
CA MET A 109 -2.15 8.35 3.23
C MET A 109 -0.85 8.36 2.43
N THR A 110 -0.97 8.13 1.12
CA THR A 110 0.16 8.17 0.18
C THR A 110 -0.17 9.08 -0.99
N ARG A 111 0.87 9.74 -1.53
CA ARG A 111 0.70 10.61 -2.69
C ARG A 111 0.58 9.75 -3.95
N VAL A 112 -0.53 9.93 -4.67
CA VAL A 112 -0.78 9.28 -5.96
C VAL A 112 -0.76 10.33 -7.07
N SER A 113 -0.07 10.03 -8.17
CA SER A 113 -0.07 10.89 -9.36
C SER A 113 -1.30 10.61 -10.22
N ALA A 114 -1.93 11.66 -10.74
CA ALA A 114 -3.04 11.53 -11.68
C ALA A 114 -2.58 10.79 -12.96
N LYS A 115 -3.43 9.88 -13.47
CA LYS A 115 -3.18 9.17 -14.73
C LYS A 115 -3.90 9.88 -15.88
N PHE A 116 -3.18 10.15 -16.96
CA PHE A 116 -3.75 10.72 -18.19
C PHE A 116 -4.30 9.61 -19.10
N VAL A 117 -5.49 9.84 -19.65
CA VAL A 117 -6.13 8.95 -20.62
C VAL A 117 -6.08 9.60 -22.02
N PRO A 118 -5.38 9.01 -23.01
CA PRO A 118 -5.29 9.56 -24.36
C PRO A 118 -6.63 9.54 -25.11
N LYS A 119 -6.86 10.60 -25.89
CA LYS A 119 -8.05 10.76 -26.74
C LYS A 119 -7.89 9.94 -28.05
N LEU A 120 -8.56 8.81 -28.17
CA LEU A 120 -8.59 8.02 -29.42
C LEU A 120 -9.93 8.21 -30.16
N ARG A 121 -9.86 8.44 -31.48
CA ARG A 121 -11.04 8.58 -32.36
C ARG A 121 -11.61 7.20 -32.71
N SER A 122 -12.94 7.07 -32.67
CA SER A 122 -13.63 5.88 -33.16
C SER A 122 -13.47 5.75 -34.69
N LYS A 123 -13.21 4.52 -35.17
CA LYS A 123 -13.12 4.20 -36.60
C LYS A 123 -14.54 3.98 -37.15
N THR A 124 -15.21 5.04 -37.56
CA THR A 124 -16.62 5.02 -38.03
C THR A 124 -16.77 5.13 -39.55
N SER A 125 -15.75 4.74 -40.33
CA SER A 125 -15.86 4.81 -41.81
C SER A 125 -16.92 3.85 -42.33
N LEU A 126 -17.83 4.36 -43.18
CA LEU A 126 -18.93 3.62 -43.79
C LEU A 126 -18.47 2.40 -44.60
N LEU A 127 -17.27 2.47 -45.20
CA LEU A 127 -16.67 1.36 -45.93
C LEU A 127 -16.35 0.19 -44.99
N VAL A 128 -15.82 0.48 -43.80
CA VAL A 128 -15.47 -0.55 -42.81
C VAL A 128 -16.72 -1.20 -42.24
N SER A 129 -17.76 -0.42 -41.93
CA SER A 129 -19.02 -0.98 -41.43
C SER A 129 -19.71 -1.87 -42.46
N SER A 130 -19.71 -1.47 -43.75
CA SER A 130 -20.29 -2.28 -44.84
C SER A 130 -19.55 -3.60 -45.04
N PHE A 131 -18.23 -3.60 -44.91
CA PHE A 131 -17.40 -4.81 -44.99
C PHE A 131 -17.66 -5.76 -43.82
N LEU A 132 -17.75 -5.24 -42.59
CA LEU A 132 -18.02 -6.06 -41.40
C LEU A 132 -19.42 -6.69 -41.44
N ALA A 133 -20.43 -5.94 -41.90
CA ALA A 133 -21.78 -6.44 -42.11
C ALA A 133 -21.81 -7.56 -43.15
N LYS A 134 -21.09 -7.39 -44.28
CA LYS A 134 -20.98 -8.42 -45.32
C LYS A 134 -20.35 -9.73 -44.82
N ASN A 135 -19.44 -9.65 -43.85
CA ASN A 135 -18.76 -10.81 -43.27
C ASN A 135 -19.45 -11.37 -42.01
N ASN A 136 -20.69 -10.97 -41.72
CA ASN A 136 -21.45 -11.39 -40.53
C ASN A 136 -20.67 -11.21 -39.20
N THR A 137 -19.82 -10.18 -39.12
CA THR A 137 -19.05 -9.92 -37.90
C THR A 137 -19.87 -9.06 -36.93
N ILE A 138 -20.10 -9.57 -35.73
CA ILE A 138 -20.80 -8.83 -34.67
C ILE A 138 -19.90 -7.71 -34.18
N ILE A 139 -20.39 -6.47 -34.28
CA ILE A 139 -19.70 -5.27 -33.78
C ILE A 139 -20.17 -5.03 -32.35
N MET A 140 -19.24 -5.12 -31.39
CA MET A 140 -19.53 -4.74 -30.02
C MET A 140 -19.53 -3.21 -29.88
N PRO A 141 -20.58 -2.61 -29.30
CA PRO A 141 -20.59 -1.17 -29.02
C PRO A 141 -19.49 -0.86 -28.01
N GLN A 142 -18.66 0.14 -28.33
CA GLN A 142 -17.62 0.63 -27.45
C GLN A 142 -17.83 2.12 -27.19
N PRO A 143 -17.94 2.56 -25.92
CA PRO A 143 -18.07 3.97 -25.61
C PRO A 143 -16.82 4.76 -26.03
N PRO A 144 -16.99 6.03 -26.44
CA PRO A 144 -15.87 6.92 -26.70
C PRO A 144 -14.96 7.04 -25.47
N TYR A 145 -13.64 7.07 -25.68
CA TYR A 145 -12.65 7.33 -24.63
C TYR A 145 -12.57 6.28 -23.51
N SER A 146 -12.92 5.03 -23.79
CA SER A 146 -12.86 3.94 -22.80
C SER A 146 -11.77 2.90 -23.11
N PRO A 147 -10.47 3.26 -23.04
CA PRO A 147 -9.38 2.28 -23.19
C PRO A 147 -9.33 1.30 -22.00
N ASP A 148 -9.86 1.68 -20.84
CA ASP A 148 -10.09 0.80 -19.69
C ASP A 148 -11.07 -0.34 -20.00
N LEU A 149 -11.93 -0.17 -21.01
CA LEU A 149 -12.85 -1.19 -21.51
C LEU A 149 -12.36 -1.89 -22.78
N ALA A 150 -11.20 -1.56 -23.33
CA ALA A 150 -10.64 -2.22 -24.50
C ALA A 150 -9.58 -3.27 -24.10
N PRO A 151 -9.81 -4.57 -24.35
CA PRO A 151 -8.83 -5.62 -24.03
C PRO A 151 -7.43 -5.37 -24.60
N CYS A 152 -7.34 -4.76 -25.78
CA CYS A 152 -6.07 -4.39 -26.36
C CYS A 152 -5.32 -3.36 -25.50
N ASP A 153 -6.01 -2.34 -25.00
CA ASP A 153 -5.40 -1.22 -24.26
C ASP A 153 -5.09 -1.60 -22.81
N PHE A 154 -6.00 -2.28 -22.10
CA PHE A 154 -5.76 -2.61 -20.69
C PHE A 154 -4.95 -3.90 -20.46
N PHE A 155 -4.90 -4.81 -21.43
CA PHE A 155 -4.22 -6.11 -21.29
C PHE A 155 -3.09 -6.31 -22.30
N LEU A 156 -3.38 -6.30 -23.60
CA LEU A 156 -2.40 -6.73 -24.63
C LEU A 156 -1.21 -5.78 -24.77
N PHE A 157 -1.46 -4.48 -24.97
CA PHE A 157 -0.39 -3.52 -25.18
C PHE A 157 0.51 -3.33 -23.96
N PRO A 158 0.01 -3.33 -22.71
CA PRO A 158 0.88 -3.35 -21.54
C PRO A 158 1.81 -4.57 -21.48
N LYS A 159 1.31 -5.76 -21.85
CA LYS A 159 2.12 -6.98 -21.90
C LYS A 159 3.23 -6.91 -22.95
N LEU A 160 2.96 -6.28 -24.10
CA LEU A 160 3.94 -6.06 -25.15
C LEU A 160 4.93 -4.94 -24.82
N LYS A 161 4.45 -3.80 -24.31
CA LYS A 161 5.27 -2.59 -24.12
C LYS A 161 6.21 -2.69 -22.91
N ARG A 162 5.83 -3.39 -21.84
CA ARG A 162 6.65 -3.47 -20.61
C ARG A 162 8.01 -4.13 -20.85
N PRO A 163 8.12 -5.30 -21.51
CA PRO A 163 9.41 -5.94 -21.78
C PRO A 163 10.28 -5.17 -22.77
N MET A 164 9.64 -4.49 -23.73
CA MET A 164 10.32 -3.69 -24.74
C MET A 164 10.74 -2.29 -24.23
N LYS A 165 10.24 -1.86 -23.07
CA LYS A 165 10.49 -0.51 -22.54
C LYS A 165 11.99 -0.33 -22.25
N GLY A 166 12.56 0.75 -22.77
CA GLY A 166 13.97 1.11 -22.57
C GLY A 166 14.95 0.38 -23.50
N ARG A 167 14.48 -0.56 -24.33
CA ARG A 167 15.30 -1.16 -25.38
C ARG A 167 15.34 -0.24 -26.60
N ARG A 168 16.51 -0.15 -27.25
CA ARG A 168 16.66 0.51 -28.55
C ARG A 168 16.78 -0.57 -29.61
N PHE A 169 16.03 -0.41 -30.68
CA PHE A 169 16.06 -1.31 -31.83
C PHE A 169 16.63 -0.55 -33.01
N ALA A 170 17.57 -1.15 -33.73
CA ALA A 170 18.22 -0.51 -34.86
C ALA A 170 17.45 -0.69 -36.18
N THR A 171 16.68 -1.78 -36.29
CA THR A 171 15.94 -2.13 -37.51
C THR A 171 14.48 -2.51 -37.22
N ILE A 172 13.64 -2.46 -38.26
CA ILE A 172 12.22 -2.80 -38.15
C ILE A 172 12.06 -4.31 -37.92
N GLU A 173 12.93 -5.11 -38.51
CA GLU A 173 12.97 -6.57 -38.40
C GLU A 173 13.21 -7.00 -36.95
N GLU A 174 14.10 -6.30 -36.26
CA GLU A 174 14.39 -6.52 -34.84
C GLU A 174 13.15 -6.23 -33.97
N ILE A 175 12.45 -5.12 -34.25
CA ILE A 175 11.20 -4.77 -33.54
C ILE A 175 10.13 -5.84 -33.78
N LYS A 176 9.97 -6.31 -35.02
CA LYS A 176 8.98 -7.35 -35.37
C LYS A 176 9.30 -8.67 -34.67
N ALA A 177 10.57 -9.09 -34.66
CA ALA A 177 11.01 -10.31 -34.01
C ALA A 177 10.77 -10.27 -32.49
N ALA A 178 11.22 -9.19 -31.83
CA ALA A 178 11.00 -8.99 -30.40
C ALA A 178 9.51 -8.93 -30.05
N SER A 179 8.70 -8.23 -30.85
CA SER A 179 7.25 -8.16 -30.62
C SER A 179 6.59 -9.53 -30.76
N LEU A 180 7.01 -10.33 -31.74
CA LEU A 180 6.47 -11.67 -31.98
C LEU A 180 6.81 -12.63 -30.84
N GLU A 181 8.04 -12.56 -30.33
CA GLU A 181 8.49 -13.36 -29.19
C GLU A 181 7.63 -13.09 -27.94
N GLU A 182 7.46 -11.81 -27.60
CA GLU A 182 6.64 -11.40 -26.45
C GLU A 182 5.16 -11.80 -26.61
N LEU A 183 4.61 -11.71 -27.83
CA LEU A 183 3.24 -12.17 -28.10
C LEU A 183 3.09 -13.68 -27.95
N LYS A 184 4.07 -14.46 -28.41
CA LYS A 184 4.09 -15.94 -28.27
C LYS A 184 4.27 -16.38 -26.82
N ALA A 185 4.94 -15.57 -26.01
CA ALA A 185 5.13 -15.85 -24.58
C ALA A 185 3.82 -15.73 -23.77
N ILE A 186 2.77 -15.10 -24.30
CA ILE A 186 1.49 -14.97 -23.59
C ILE A 186 0.73 -16.30 -23.62
N PRO A 187 0.49 -16.96 -22.47
CA PRO A 187 -0.22 -18.23 -22.45
C PRO A 187 -1.70 -18.03 -22.76
N LYS A 188 -2.34 -19.06 -23.33
CA LYS A 188 -3.78 -19.06 -23.63
C LYS A 188 -4.65 -18.76 -22.39
N SER A 189 -4.23 -19.22 -21.21
CA SER A 189 -4.90 -18.95 -19.94
C SER A 189 -4.94 -17.45 -19.59
N ALA A 190 -3.95 -16.65 -20.01
CA ALA A 190 -3.95 -15.22 -19.77
C ALA A 190 -5.00 -14.49 -20.61
N PHE A 191 -5.24 -14.94 -21.85
CA PHE A 191 -6.33 -14.42 -22.68
C PHE A 191 -7.70 -14.76 -22.09
N GLN A 192 -7.89 -16.00 -21.60
CA GLN A 192 -9.14 -16.37 -20.94
C GLN A 192 -9.43 -15.48 -19.74
N LYS A 193 -8.42 -15.29 -18.86
CA LYS A 193 -8.51 -14.40 -17.72
C LYS A 193 -8.83 -12.96 -18.13
N CYS A 194 -8.24 -12.47 -19.23
CA CYS A 194 -8.54 -11.13 -19.75
C CYS A 194 -10.03 -10.95 -20.09
N PHE A 195 -10.68 -11.98 -20.67
CA PHE A 195 -12.11 -11.90 -20.96
C PHE A 195 -12.98 -11.92 -19.71
N ASP A 196 -12.58 -12.68 -18.68
CA ASP A 196 -13.28 -12.66 -17.39
C ASP A 196 -13.11 -11.31 -16.68
N ASP A 197 -11.91 -10.73 -16.73
CA ASP A 197 -11.62 -9.40 -16.22
C ASP A 197 -12.37 -8.31 -17.01
N TRP A 198 -12.61 -8.52 -18.30
CA TRP A 198 -13.41 -7.61 -19.12
C TRP A 198 -14.86 -7.52 -18.65
N LYS A 199 -15.48 -8.66 -18.31
CA LYS A 199 -16.83 -8.68 -17.72
C LYS A 199 -16.88 -7.92 -16.40
N LYS A 200 -15.88 -8.10 -15.53
CA LYS A 200 -15.77 -7.39 -14.25
C LYS A 200 -15.62 -5.89 -14.45
N ARG A 201 -14.84 -5.47 -15.46
CA ARG A 201 -14.64 -4.06 -15.83
C ARG A 201 -15.94 -3.39 -16.29
N TRP A 202 -16.80 -4.09 -17.02
CA TRP A 202 -18.13 -3.56 -17.35
C TRP A 202 -18.99 -3.32 -16.11
N HIS A 203 -18.99 -4.25 -15.15
CA HIS A 203 -19.72 -4.04 -13.89
C HIS A 203 -19.17 -2.83 -13.12
N LYS A 204 -17.84 -2.66 -13.05
CA LYS A 204 -17.24 -1.46 -12.45
C LYS A 204 -17.64 -0.17 -13.15
N CYS A 205 -17.66 -0.16 -14.49
CA CYS A 205 -18.09 1.01 -15.26
C CYS A 205 -19.55 1.40 -14.94
N ILE A 206 -20.43 0.42 -14.74
CA ILE A 206 -21.82 0.67 -14.34
C ILE A 206 -21.89 1.24 -12.92
N VAL A 207 -21.19 0.61 -11.96
CA VAL A 207 -21.17 1.06 -10.55
C VAL A 207 -20.56 2.45 -10.40
N SER A 208 -19.56 2.78 -11.21
CA SER A 208 -18.92 4.10 -11.24
C SER A 208 -19.70 5.15 -12.03
N GLU A 209 -20.95 4.87 -12.46
CA GLU A 209 -21.76 5.82 -13.24
C GLU A 209 -21.04 6.33 -14.52
N MET A 210 -20.27 5.46 -15.17
CA MET A 210 -19.43 5.74 -16.34
C MET A 210 -18.14 6.56 -16.08
N ASP A 211 -17.80 6.84 -14.82
CA ASP A 211 -16.48 7.39 -14.48
C ASP A 211 -15.37 6.33 -14.57
N TYR A 212 -14.14 6.81 -14.80
CA TYR A 212 -12.94 5.95 -14.77
C TYR A 212 -12.72 5.36 -13.38
N PHE A 213 -12.29 4.09 -13.34
CA PHE A 213 -12.00 3.37 -12.11
C PHE A 213 -10.55 2.88 -12.05
N GLU A 214 -9.98 2.80 -10.84
CA GLU A 214 -8.63 2.28 -10.61
C GLU A 214 -8.64 0.95 -9.83
N GLY A 215 -7.66 0.09 -10.12
CA GLY A 215 -7.39 -1.16 -9.40
C GLY A 215 -8.14 -2.38 -9.94
N ASP A 216 -7.43 -3.51 -10.04
CA ASP A 216 -8.00 -4.81 -10.40
C ASP A 216 -8.58 -5.54 -9.16
N ASN A 217 -8.43 -4.98 -7.95
CA ASN A 217 -9.03 -5.53 -6.74
C ASN A 217 -10.55 -5.38 -6.78
N ILE A 218 -11.24 -6.49 -6.55
CA ILE A 218 -12.69 -6.58 -6.56
C ILE A 218 -13.10 -7.14 -5.21
N ILE A 219 -13.78 -6.32 -4.41
CA ILE A 219 -14.70 -6.81 -3.40
C ILE A 219 -16.07 -6.63 -4.05
N LEU A 220 -16.57 -7.69 -4.69
CA LEU A 220 -17.99 -7.79 -5.00
C LEU A 220 -18.59 -8.37 -3.73
N ASN A 221 -19.20 -7.52 -2.91
CA ASN A 221 -20.18 -8.01 -1.97
C ASN A 221 -21.39 -8.39 -2.83
N GLU A 222 -21.64 -9.69 -2.95
CA GLU A 222 -23.03 -10.16 -3.13
C GLU A 222 -23.86 -9.74 -1.92
#